data_AF-A0A3P8RX56-F1
#
_entry.id   AF-A0A3P8RX56-F1
#
_cell.length_a   1.000
_cell.length_b   1.000
_cell.length_c   1.000
_cell.angle_alpha   90.00
_cell.angle_beta   90.00
_cell.angle_gamma   90.00
#
_symmetry.space_group_name_H-M   'P 1'
#
loop_
_entity.id
_entity.type
_entity.pdbx_description
1 polymer ?
#
loop_
_entity_poly.entity_id
_entity_poly.type
_entity_poly.pdbx_seq_one_letter_code
_entity_poly.pdbx_strand_id
1 'polypeptide(L)'
;MATNLHRNCIFCLIANNQDEEAEIMKENNELVCFKDIDPAAPHHYLVVPKRHIYSCFSLHKGHICLVERMAEMGKAVLREQGITDMKVARLGFHMPPYISVGHLHLHVIAPASQISEYMGYKFIPGTESFITVNESINQSIKTQAILILYRFVETCDNSGVSEKEMFVGVFLDYLYEKKTFCSSLTIGN
;
A
#
# COMPACT_ATOMS: atom_id res chain seq x y z
N MET A 1 21.77 -16.39 7.85
CA MET A 1 20.45 -16.97 8.14
C MET A 1 19.38 -16.04 7.57
N ALA A 2 19.16 -16.07 6.25
CA ALA A 2 17.99 -15.38 5.65
C ALA A 2 16.75 -16.17 6.09
N THR A 3 15.80 -15.48 6.69
CA THR A 3 14.93 -15.97 7.76
C THR A 3 13.82 -16.92 7.28
N ASN A 4 13.56 -17.93 8.10
CA ASN A 4 12.47 -18.93 7.99
C ASN A 4 11.05 -18.33 7.90
N LEU A 5 10.89 -17.01 8.04
CA LEU A 5 9.59 -16.32 8.07
C LEU A 5 8.85 -16.40 6.72
N HIS A 6 9.58 -16.40 5.60
CA HIS A 6 8.98 -16.44 4.26
C HIS A 6 8.30 -17.78 3.94
N ARG A 7 8.81 -18.90 4.46
CA ARG A 7 8.29 -20.25 4.14
C ARG A 7 6.99 -20.59 4.85
N ASN A 8 6.67 -19.88 5.94
CA ASN A 8 5.48 -20.14 6.77
C ASN A 8 4.41 -19.04 6.65
N CYS A 9 4.58 -18.08 5.72
CA CYS A 9 3.61 -17.02 5.52
C CYS A 9 2.47 -17.53 4.64
N ILE A 10 1.26 -17.60 5.19
CA ILE A 10 0.05 -18.05 4.45
C ILE A 10 -0.20 -17.21 3.20
N PHE A 11 0.03 -15.90 3.24
CA PHE A 11 -0.15 -15.04 2.05
C PHE A 11 0.94 -15.24 1.00
N CYS A 12 2.14 -15.72 1.38
CA CYS A 12 3.12 -16.19 0.39
C CYS A 12 2.64 -17.47 -0.29
N LEU A 13 2.02 -18.40 0.45
CA LEU A 13 1.46 -19.63 -0.13
C LEU A 13 0.35 -19.29 -1.12
N ILE A 14 -0.61 -18.44 -0.72
CA ILE A 14 -1.68 -17.95 -1.61
C ILE A 14 -1.09 -17.25 -2.84
N ALA A 15 -0.14 -16.33 -2.66
CA ALA A 15 0.42 -15.56 -3.77
C ALA A 15 1.23 -16.39 -4.77
N ASN A 16 1.65 -17.60 -4.38
CA ASN A 16 2.38 -18.57 -5.22
C ASN A 16 1.51 -19.78 -5.62
N ASN A 17 0.18 -19.70 -5.47
CA ASN A 17 -0.76 -20.77 -5.81
C ASN A 17 -0.46 -22.11 -5.08
N GLN A 18 -0.07 -22.02 -3.81
CA GLN A 18 0.22 -23.18 -2.94
C GLN A 18 -0.84 -23.38 -1.85
N ASP A 19 -1.93 -22.62 -1.90
CA ASP A 19 -3.10 -22.74 -1.04
C ASP A 19 -4.30 -23.05 -1.94
N GLU A 20 -4.92 -24.21 -1.74
CA GLU A 20 -6.05 -24.69 -2.57
C GLU A 20 -7.41 -24.16 -2.08
N GLU A 21 -7.47 -23.58 -0.88
CA GLU A 21 -8.71 -23.06 -0.28
C GLU A 21 -8.98 -21.60 -0.64
N ALA A 22 -7.93 -20.85 -1.01
CA ALA A 22 -8.05 -19.44 -1.36
C ALA A 22 -8.83 -19.21 -2.67
N GLU A 23 -9.93 -18.45 -2.58
CA GLU A 23 -10.71 -18.01 -3.74
C GLU A 23 -10.02 -16.82 -4.43
N ILE A 24 -9.23 -17.10 -5.48
CA ILE A 24 -8.54 -16.08 -6.27
C ILE A 24 -9.52 -15.35 -7.18
N MET A 25 -9.67 -14.04 -6.96
CA MET A 25 -10.52 -13.16 -7.77
C MET A 25 -9.80 -12.67 -9.02
N LYS A 26 -8.51 -12.34 -8.88
CA LYS A 26 -7.67 -11.80 -9.96
C LYS A 26 -6.20 -11.93 -9.62
N GLU A 27 -5.36 -12.25 -10.60
CA GLU A 27 -3.91 -12.22 -10.42
C GLU A 27 -3.17 -11.72 -11.66
N ASN A 28 -1.92 -11.30 -11.47
CA ASN A 28 -0.95 -11.05 -12.53
C ASN A 28 0.47 -11.44 -12.09
N ASN A 29 1.50 -11.00 -12.81
CA ASN A 29 2.90 -11.33 -12.50
C ASN A 29 3.40 -10.75 -11.17
N GLU A 30 2.74 -9.73 -10.63
CA GLU A 30 3.20 -9.00 -9.43
C GLU A 30 2.24 -9.13 -8.24
N LEU A 31 0.93 -9.25 -8.48
CA LEU A 31 -0.12 -9.11 -7.48
C LEU A 31 -1.13 -10.26 -7.57
N VAL A 32 -1.73 -10.59 -6.42
CA VAL A 32 -2.86 -11.51 -6.30
C VAL A 32 -3.95 -10.84 -5.48
N CYS A 33 -5.19 -10.92 -5.94
CA CYS A 33 -6.39 -10.50 -5.24
C CYS A 33 -7.25 -11.73 -4.96
N PHE A 34 -7.60 -11.94 -3.71
CA PHE A 34 -8.40 -13.07 -3.26
C PHE A 34 -9.43 -12.64 -2.23
N LYS A 35 -10.45 -13.46 -2.02
CA LYS A 35 -11.51 -13.20 -1.05
C LYS A 35 -11.00 -13.39 0.38
N ASP A 36 -11.34 -12.46 1.26
CA ASP A 36 -11.06 -12.62 2.69
C ASP A 36 -11.90 -13.79 3.24
N ILE A 37 -11.27 -14.66 4.02
CA ILE A 37 -11.93 -15.82 4.64
C ILE A 37 -12.92 -15.41 5.74
N ASP A 38 -12.70 -14.24 6.36
CA ASP A 38 -13.56 -13.65 7.39
C ASP A 38 -14.03 -12.25 6.93
N PRO A 39 -14.98 -12.19 5.98
CA PRO A 39 -15.37 -10.95 5.33
C PRO A 39 -16.08 -9.99 6.29
N ALA A 40 -15.59 -8.75 6.37
CA ALA A 40 -16.17 -7.70 7.20
C ALA A 40 -17.42 -7.04 6.58
N ALA A 41 -17.59 -7.17 5.26
CA ALA A 41 -18.70 -6.63 4.47
C ALA A 41 -19.01 -7.60 3.30
N PRO A 42 -20.11 -7.43 2.54
CA PRO A 42 -20.47 -8.34 1.44
C PRO A 42 -19.35 -8.55 0.41
N HIS A 43 -18.55 -7.52 0.14
CA HIS A 43 -17.32 -7.63 -0.63
C HIS A 43 -16.15 -7.25 0.27
N HIS A 44 -15.34 -8.25 0.61
CA HIS A 44 -14.07 -8.06 1.31
C HIS A 44 -13.00 -8.90 0.60
N TYR A 45 -12.07 -8.19 -0.05
CA TYR A 45 -10.95 -8.81 -0.76
C TYR A 45 -9.64 -8.30 -0.22
N LEU A 46 -8.59 -9.10 -0.38
CA LEU A 46 -7.23 -8.77 -0.04
C LEU A 46 -6.39 -8.75 -1.31
N VAL A 47 -5.69 -7.65 -1.56
CA VAL A 47 -4.67 -7.58 -2.62
C VAL A 47 -3.30 -7.68 -1.98
N VAL A 48 -2.48 -8.64 -2.41
CA VAL A 48 -1.13 -8.88 -1.89
C VAL A 48 -0.10 -8.88 -3.02
N PRO A 49 1.13 -8.37 -2.80
CA PRO A 49 2.23 -8.60 -3.71
C PRO A 49 2.74 -10.04 -3.61
N LYS A 50 3.15 -10.62 -4.74
CA LYS A 50 3.86 -11.92 -4.78
C LYS A 50 5.20 -11.85 -4.04
N ARG A 51 5.88 -10.70 -4.11
CA ARG A 51 7.05 -10.42 -3.26
C ARG A 51 6.60 -10.13 -1.83
N HIS A 52 7.18 -10.86 -0.87
CA HIS A 52 6.91 -10.61 0.54
C HIS A 52 7.43 -9.24 1.00
N ILE A 53 6.50 -8.41 1.47
CA ILE A 53 6.74 -7.13 2.16
C ILE A 53 6.00 -7.26 3.48
N TYR A 54 6.63 -7.01 4.63
CA TYR A 54 6.05 -7.39 5.92
C TYR A 54 4.73 -6.66 6.24
N SER A 55 4.68 -5.34 6.07
CA SER A 55 3.48 -4.54 6.36
C SER A 55 3.53 -3.18 5.66
N CYS A 56 2.50 -2.34 5.85
CA CYS A 56 2.50 -0.97 5.35
C CYS A 56 3.61 -0.10 5.96
N PHE A 57 4.17 -0.46 7.11
CA PHE A 57 5.34 0.24 7.69
C PHE A 57 6.65 -0.05 6.95
N SER A 58 6.68 -1.10 6.12
CA SER A 58 7.80 -1.39 5.21
C SER A 58 7.70 -0.64 3.88
N LEU A 59 6.63 0.14 3.66
CA LEU A 59 6.49 0.95 2.47
C LEU A 59 7.43 2.15 2.49
N HIS A 60 7.90 2.53 1.30
CA HIS A 60 8.77 3.67 1.07
C HIS A 60 8.44 4.25 -0.31
N LYS A 61 9.05 5.38 -0.69
CA LYS A 61 8.77 6.05 -1.97
C LYS A 61 8.83 5.11 -3.20
N GLY A 62 9.83 4.22 -3.26
CA GLY A 62 9.93 3.22 -4.33
C GLY A 62 8.76 2.22 -4.45
N HIS A 63 7.87 2.16 -3.44
CA HIS A 63 6.69 1.31 -3.44
C HIS A 63 5.39 2.04 -3.81
N ILE A 64 5.44 3.34 -4.13
CA ILE A 64 4.23 4.12 -4.45
C ILE A 64 3.47 3.48 -5.63
N CYS A 65 4.15 3.18 -6.73
CA CYS A 65 3.51 2.56 -7.89
C CYS A 65 2.97 1.16 -7.60
N LEU A 66 3.60 0.40 -6.69
CA LEU A 66 3.08 -0.89 -6.24
C LEU A 66 1.73 -0.68 -5.53
N VAL A 67 1.65 0.25 -4.59
CA VAL A 67 0.42 0.55 -3.84
C VAL A 67 -0.69 1.07 -4.77
N GLU A 68 -0.35 1.89 -5.77
CA GLU A 68 -1.29 2.34 -6.81
C GLU A 68 -1.86 1.16 -7.60
N ARG A 69 -1.00 0.25 -8.09
CA ARG A 69 -1.43 -0.96 -8.80
C ARG A 69 -2.26 -1.91 -7.94
N MET A 70 -1.94 -2.03 -6.65
CA MET A 70 -2.77 -2.79 -5.69
C MET A 70 -4.18 -2.21 -5.61
N ALA A 71 -4.29 -0.87 -5.48
CA ALA A 71 -5.59 -0.20 -5.44
C ALA A 71 -6.36 -0.33 -6.76
N GLU A 72 -5.67 -0.27 -7.91
CA GLU A 72 -6.27 -0.47 -9.22
C GLU A 72 -6.83 -1.89 -9.39
N MET A 73 -6.07 -2.92 -9.00
CA MET A 73 -6.53 -4.31 -9.03
C MET A 73 -7.76 -4.51 -8.13
N GLY A 74 -7.74 -3.98 -6.90
CA GLY A 74 -8.89 -4.05 -5.99
C GLY A 74 -10.15 -3.39 -6.56
N LYS A 75 -10.01 -2.19 -7.14
CA LYS A 75 -11.11 -1.48 -7.80
C LYS A 75 -11.61 -2.24 -9.03
N ALA A 76 -10.73 -2.91 -9.78
CA ALA A 76 -11.14 -3.72 -10.92
C ALA A 76 -12.01 -4.91 -10.48
N VAL A 77 -11.61 -5.62 -9.43
CA VAL A 77 -12.41 -6.71 -8.84
C VAL A 77 -13.76 -6.20 -8.36
N LEU A 78 -13.83 -5.06 -7.67
CA LEU A 78 -15.11 -4.47 -7.26
C LEU A 78 -16.04 -4.18 -8.45
N ARG A 79 -15.52 -3.66 -9.57
CA ARG A 79 -16.32 -3.40 -10.78
C ARG A 79 -16.82 -4.70 -11.42
N GLU A 80 -15.98 -5.73 -11.47
CA GLU A 80 -16.37 -7.06 -11.96
C GLU A 80 -17.48 -7.69 -11.10
N GLN A 81 -17.58 -7.29 -9.83
CA GLN A 81 -18.63 -7.70 -8.88
C GLN A 81 -19.84 -6.74 -8.86
N GLY A 82 -19.92 -5.82 -9.82
CA GLY A 82 -21.07 -4.89 -9.96
C GLY A 82 -21.01 -3.62 -9.11
N ILE A 83 -19.96 -3.42 -8.30
CA ILE A 83 -19.76 -2.19 -7.54
C ILE A 83 -19.05 -1.16 -8.43
N THR A 84 -19.81 -0.22 -8.99
CA THR A 84 -19.28 0.79 -9.93
C THR A 84 -18.96 2.13 -9.28
N ASP A 85 -19.69 2.53 -8.23
CA ASP A 85 -19.39 3.73 -7.44
C ASP A 85 -18.30 3.45 -6.41
N MET A 86 -17.07 3.88 -6.70
CA MET A 86 -15.93 3.69 -5.80
C MET A 86 -16.00 4.52 -4.51
N LYS A 87 -16.94 5.46 -4.38
CA LYS A 87 -17.14 6.22 -3.12
C LYS A 87 -17.66 5.35 -2.00
N VAL A 88 -18.32 4.24 -2.33
CA VAL A 88 -18.82 3.27 -1.33
C VAL A 88 -17.73 2.32 -0.86
N ALA A 89 -16.55 2.32 -1.48
CA ALA A 89 -15.48 1.39 -1.14
C ALA A 89 -14.54 1.97 -0.07
N ARG A 90 -13.94 1.10 0.73
CA ARG A 90 -12.83 1.43 1.64
C ARG A 90 -11.62 0.61 1.27
N LEU A 91 -10.55 1.32 0.91
CA LEU A 91 -9.27 0.73 0.55
C LEU A 91 -8.18 1.24 1.49
N GLY A 92 -7.48 0.32 2.14
CA GLY A 92 -6.39 0.66 3.04
C GLY A 92 -5.74 -0.56 3.69
N PHE A 93 -4.77 -0.29 4.56
CA PHE A 93 -3.97 -1.29 5.24
C PHE A 93 -4.24 -1.23 6.73
N HIS A 94 -4.29 -2.38 7.39
CA HIS A 94 -4.08 -2.40 8.83
C HIS A 94 -2.63 -2.06 9.15
N MET A 95 -2.42 -1.30 10.23
CA MET A 95 -1.09 -0.90 10.69
C MET A 95 -0.64 -1.78 11.86
N PRO A 96 0.65 -2.20 11.92
CA PRO A 96 1.19 -2.89 13.10
C PRO A 96 0.95 -2.07 14.39
N PRO A 97 0.64 -2.72 15.53
CA PRO A 97 0.58 -4.18 15.75
C PRO A 97 -0.76 -4.83 15.36
N TYR A 98 -1.69 -4.11 14.71
CA TYR A 98 -3.05 -4.57 14.40
C TYR A 98 -3.17 -5.40 13.12
N ILE A 99 -2.09 -6.09 12.72
CA ILE A 99 -2.09 -6.99 11.55
C ILE A 99 -2.23 -8.44 12.01
N SER A 100 -3.09 -9.22 11.33
CA SER A 100 -3.22 -10.66 11.58
C SER A 100 -2.15 -11.49 10.86
N VAL A 101 -1.73 -11.04 9.66
CA VAL A 101 -0.71 -11.69 8.84
C VAL A 101 0.40 -10.70 8.50
N GLY A 102 1.64 -11.09 8.77
CA GLY A 102 2.86 -10.32 8.47
C GLY A 102 3.25 -10.34 6.99
N HIS A 103 2.34 -9.93 6.11
CA HIS A 103 2.55 -9.75 4.68
C HIS A 103 1.65 -8.63 4.20
N LEU A 104 2.15 -7.65 3.47
CA LEU A 104 1.41 -6.47 3.02
C LEU A 104 0.13 -6.89 2.28
N HIS A 105 -1.02 -6.55 2.83
CA HIS A 105 -2.32 -6.85 2.23
C HIS A 105 -3.20 -5.60 2.27
N LEU A 106 -3.63 -5.17 1.08
CA LEU A 106 -4.60 -4.10 0.94
C LEU A 106 -5.99 -4.67 1.14
N HIS A 107 -6.70 -4.20 2.15
CA HIS A 107 -8.13 -4.46 2.30
C HIS A 107 -8.90 -3.67 1.23
N VAL A 108 -9.79 -4.36 0.53
CA VAL A 108 -10.70 -3.81 -0.46
C VAL A 108 -12.12 -4.17 -0.03
N ILE A 109 -12.80 -3.21 0.60
CA ILE A 109 -14.09 -3.43 1.25
C ILE A 109 -15.18 -2.65 0.53
N ALA A 110 -16.31 -3.29 0.23
CA ALA A 110 -17.50 -2.60 -0.25
C ALA A 110 -18.82 -3.35 0.08
N PRO A 111 -19.93 -2.61 0.21
CA PRO A 111 -19.97 -1.20 0.56
C PRO A 111 -19.49 -1.00 2.00
N ALA A 112 -18.70 0.04 2.23
CA ALA A 112 -18.09 0.31 3.52
C ALA A 112 -19.10 0.74 4.60
N SER A 113 -20.34 1.08 4.20
CA SER A 113 -21.49 1.29 5.08
C SER A 113 -22.06 -0.02 5.65
N GLN A 114 -21.70 -1.17 5.08
CA GLN A 114 -22.10 -2.50 5.54
C GLN A 114 -20.93 -3.27 6.18
N ILE A 115 -19.90 -2.55 6.65
CA ILE A 115 -18.92 -3.15 7.54
C ILE A 115 -19.64 -3.55 8.82
N SER A 116 -19.46 -4.80 9.24
CA SER A 116 -20.09 -5.35 10.43
C SER A 116 -19.73 -4.52 11.66
N GLU A 117 -20.71 -4.37 12.56
CA GLU A 117 -20.55 -3.58 13.78
C GLU A 117 -19.36 -4.06 14.62
N TYR A 118 -19.17 -5.38 14.73
CA TYR A 118 -18.10 -5.97 15.53
C TYR A 118 -16.70 -5.80 14.92
N MET A 119 -16.57 -5.62 13.60
CA MET A 119 -15.27 -5.37 12.94
C MET A 119 -15.00 -3.91 12.63
N GLY A 120 -16.00 -3.03 12.75
CA GLY A 120 -15.92 -1.64 12.31
C GLY A 120 -14.67 -0.89 12.80
N TYR A 121 -14.27 -1.12 14.05
CA TYR A 121 -13.11 -0.47 14.67
C TYR A 121 -11.77 -0.73 13.95
N LYS A 122 -11.67 -1.82 13.19
CA LYS A 122 -10.46 -2.18 12.43
C LYS A 122 -10.28 -1.34 11.17
N PHE A 123 -11.36 -0.75 10.64
CA PHE A 123 -11.40 -0.12 9.31
C PHE A 123 -11.73 1.38 9.35
N ILE A 124 -11.40 2.05 10.45
CA ILE A 124 -11.66 3.49 10.64
C ILE A 124 -10.45 4.28 10.10
N PRO A 125 -10.59 5.07 9.01
CA PRO A 125 -9.50 5.89 8.52
C PRO A 125 -8.95 6.86 9.58
N GLY A 126 -7.62 7.02 9.61
CA GLY A 126 -6.94 7.98 10.48
C GLY A 126 -6.75 7.53 11.93
N THR A 127 -7.07 6.29 12.27
CA THR A 127 -6.73 5.68 13.57
C THR A 127 -5.36 5.00 13.52
N GLU A 128 -4.86 4.56 14.67
CA GLU A 128 -3.64 3.74 14.75
C GLU A 128 -3.80 2.33 14.17
N SER A 129 -5.03 1.90 13.86
CA SER A 129 -5.31 0.58 13.30
C SER A 129 -5.37 0.57 11.78
N PHE A 130 -5.73 1.69 11.11
CA PHE A 130 -6.01 1.68 9.68
C PHE A 130 -5.54 2.94 8.95
N ILE A 131 -4.81 2.74 7.86
CA ILE A 131 -4.35 3.80 6.98
C ILE A 131 -4.89 3.59 5.56
N THR A 132 -5.50 4.61 4.99
CA THR A 132 -6.00 4.53 3.60
C THR A 132 -4.85 4.51 2.61
N VAL A 133 -5.13 4.07 1.38
CA VAL A 133 -4.16 4.11 0.26
C VAL A 133 -3.51 5.48 0.11
N ASN A 134 -4.31 6.54 0.04
CA ASN A 134 -3.81 7.91 -0.15
C ASN A 134 -2.95 8.38 1.03
N GLU A 135 -3.36 8.07 2.26
CA GLU A 135 -2.58 8.41 3.46
C GLU A 135 -1.24 7.67 3.47
N SER A 136 -1.22 6.37 3.12
CA SER A 136 0.01 5.56 3.08
C SER A 136 1.02 6.05 2.04
N ILE A 137 0.55 6.48 0.87
CA ILE A 137 1.37 7.10 -0.17
C ILE A 137 1.93 8.44 0.34
N ASN A 138 1.07 9.28 0.92
CA ASN A 138 1.48 10.59 1.44
C ASN A 138 2.50 10.46 2.59
N GLN A 139 2.34 9.47 3.47
CA GLN A 139 3.29 9.19 4.54
C GLN A 139 4.64 8.74 3.98
N SER A 140 4.65 7.83 3.01
CA SER A 140 5.88 7.36 2.33
C SER A 140 6.65 8.52 1.69
N ILE A 141 5.93 9.48 1.12
CA ILE A 141 6.51 10.69 0.52
C ILE A 141 7.06 11.64 1.59
N LYS A 142 6.29 11.92 2.66
CA LYS A 142 6.71 12.82 3.75
C LYS A 142 7.97 12.32 4.44
N THR A 143 8.05 11.04 4.77
CA THR A 143 9.23 10.45 5.42
C THR A 143 10.49 10.61 4.56
N GLN A 144 10.37 10.44 3.24
CA GLN A 144 11.49 10.66 2.33
C GLN A 144 11.93 12.13 2.28
N ALA A 145 10.98 13.06 2.20
CA ALA A 145 11.28 14.49 2.17
C ALA A 145 12.00 14.94 3.45
N ILE A 146 11.58 14.43 4.60
CA ILE A 146 12.25 14.65 5.88
C ILE A 146 13.68 14.10 5.85
N LEU A 147 13.88 12.86 5.40
CA LEU A 147 15.23 12.26 5.30
C LEU A 147 16.16 13.04 4.34
N ILE A 148 15.64 13.51 3.21
CA ILE A 148 16.39 14.37 2.28
C ILE A 148 16.77 15.67 2.98
N LEU A 149 15.82 16.32 3.66
CA LEU A 149 16.06 17.54 4.40
C LEU A 149 17.12 17.35 5.51
N TYR A 150 17.06 16.24 6.27
CA TYR A 150 18.05 15.93 7.30
C TYR A 150 19.45 15.74 6.71
N ARG A 151 19.61 14.90 5.68
CA ARG A 151 20.90 14.71 5.00
C ARG A 151 21.43 16.01 4.42
N PHE A 152 20.52 16.86 3.97
CA PHE A 152 20.86 18.15 3.41
C PHE A 152 21.36 19.15 4.46
N VAL A 153 20.67 19.25 5.60
CA VAL A 153 21.12 20.04 6.76
C VAL A 153 22.51 19.58 7.21
N GLU A 154 22.77 18.26 7.29
CA GLU A 154 24.10 17.72 7.61
C GLU A 154 25.19 18.14 6.59
N THR A 155 24.85 18.24 5.31
CA THR A 155 25.80 18.75 4.29
C THR A 155 25.97 20.27 4.32
N CYS A 156 24.92 21.04 4.65
CA CYS A 156 24.97 22.51 4.69
C CYS A 156 25.75 23.04 5.89
N ASP A 157 25.69 22.37 7.05
CA ASP A 157 26.55 22.66 8.21
C ASP A 157 28.05 22.53 7.86
N ASN A 158 28.39 21.81 6.79
CA ASN A 158 29.76 21.63 6.32
C ASN A 158 30.16 22.57 5.16
N SER A 159 29.24 23.37 4.58
CA SER A 159 29.51 24.09 3.33
C SER A 159 29.09 25.57 3.25
N GLY A 160 28.44 26.14 4.28
CA GLY A 160 28.28 27.60 4.39
C GLY A 160 27.46 28.29 3.28
N VAL A 161 26.39 27.66 2.78
CA VAL A 161 25.54 28.21 1.69
C VAL A 161 24.23 28.80 2.24
N SER A 162 23.79 29.94 1.70
CA SER A 162 22.66 30.75 2.22
C SER A 162 21.27 30.16 1.93
N GLU A 163 20.40 30.22 2.94
CA GLU A 163 19.20 29.38 3.13
C GLU A 163 18.02 29.59 2.16
N LYS A 164 18.03 30.55 1.21
CA LYS A 164 16.80 30.98 0.51
C LYS A 164 16.60 30.48 -0.93
N GLU A 165 17.63 30.34 -1.75
CA GLU A 165 17.47 29.83 -3.13
C GLU A 165 17.29 28.31 -3.18
N MET A 166 17.62 27.66 -2.07
CA MET A 166 17.78 26.23 -1.92
C MET A 166 16.45 25.48 -1.67
N PHE A 167 15.52 26.14 -0.96
CA PHE A 167 14.21 25.59 -0.60
C PHE A 167 13.30 25.42 -1.82
N VAL A 168 13.48 26.28 -2.83
CA VAL A 168 12.72 26.25 -4.09
C VAL A 168 13.13 25.05 -4.95
N GLY A 169 14.41 24.70 -4.98
CA GLY A 169 14.92 23.53 -5.72
C GLY A 169 14.38 22.20 -5.19
N VAL A 170 14.46 21.97 -3.88
CA VAL A 170 13.96 20.74 -3.24
C VAL A 170 12.45 20.58 -3.40
N PHE A 171 11.70 21.67 -3.33
CA PHE A 171 10.25 21.65 -3.53
C PHE A 171 9.86 21.41 -5.00
N LEU A 172 10.65 21.91 -5.95
CA LEU A 172 10.45 21.65 -7.38
C LEU A 172 10.82 20.22 -7.78
N ASP A 173 11.91 19.65 -7.25
CA ASP A 173 12.28 18.24 -7.45
C ASP A 173 11.22 17.30 -6.86
N TYR A 174 10.70 17.64 -5.67
CA TYR A 174 9.58 16.93 -5.03
C TYR A 174 8.32 16.89 -5.90
N LEU A 175 7.98 18.00 -6.57
CA LEU A 175 6.84 18.08 -7.47
C LEU A 175 7.11 17.40 -8.83
N TYR A 176 8.35 17.44 -9.31
CA TYR A 176 8.75 16.86 -10.61
C TYR A 176 8.80 15.32 -10.56
N GLU A 177 9.36 14.73 -9.50
CA GLU A 177 9.42 13.26 -9.33
C GLU A 177 8.03 12.62 -9.21
N LYS A 178 7.02 13.38 -8.77
CA LYS A 178 5.62 12.92 -8.70
C LYS A 178 5.03 12.57 -10.08
N LYS A 179 5.60 13.11 -11.17
CA LYS A 179 5.08 12.95 -12.54
C LYS A 179 5.87 11.94 -13.39
N THR A 180 7.12 11.65 -13.03
CA THR A 180 8.05 10.81 -13.83
C THR A 180 8.25 9.40 -13.27
N PHE A 181 7.97 9.15 -12.00
CA PHE A 181 8.23 7.84 -11.38
C PHE A 181 7.29 6.73 -11.88
N CYS A 182 6.02 7.04 -12.18
CA CYS A 182 5.05 6.03 -12.63
C CYS A 182 5.09 5.81 -14.16
N SER A 183 5.53 6.80 -14.94
CA SER A 183 5.57 6.74 -16.41
C SER A 183 6.82 6.06 -17.00
N SER A 184 7.86 5.80 -16.19
CA SER A 184 9.10 5.15 -16.62
C SER A 184 9.10 3.62 -16.42
N LEU A 185 8.14 3.07 -15.67
CA LEU A 185 8.01 1.62 -15.42
C LEU A 185 7.08 0.89 -16.43
N THR A 186 6.41 1.62 -17.33
CA THR A 186 5.56 1.05 -18.39
C THR A 186 6.27 0.94 -19.75
N ILE A 187 7.56 1.29 -19.83
CA ILE A 187 8.38 1.15 -21.04
C ILE A 187 9.32 -0.04 -20.84
N GLY A 188 8.76 -1.23 -20.98
CA GLY A 188 9.50 -2.49 -20.84
C GLY A 188 8.63 -3.67 -21.21
N ASN A 189 8.06 -3.64 -22.42
CA ASN A 189 7.57 -4.83 -23.13
C ASN A 189 8.67 -5.33 -24.06
#